data_AF-A0AAP6REH3-F1
#
_entry.id   AF-A0AAP6REH3-F1
#
_cell.length_a   1.000
_cell.length_b   1.000
_cell.length_c   1.000
_cell.angle_alpha   90.00
_cell.angle_beta   90.00
_cell.angle_gamma   90.00
#
_symmetry.space_group_name_H-M   'P 1'
#
loop_
_entity.id
_entity.type
_entity.pdbx_description
1 polymer ?
#
loop_
_entity_poly.entity_id
_entity_poly.type
_entity_poly.pdbx_seq_one_letter_code
_entity_poly.pdbx_strand_id
1 'polypeptide(L)'
;MTEKIAVFTGKLAEAGVLNETQPLSMRLHLENIQAESDPESIVPLFSHGVILNILVEQLEESIPLSHLKKGTKVRFTVVGLPPMTMSIPPHVGGQAIELIEEI
;
A
#
# COMPACT_ATOMS: atom_id res chain seq x y z
N MET A 1 2.11 -17.50 17.21
CA MET A 1 3.07 -17.33 16.09
C MET A 1 3.17 -15.84 15.88
N THR A 2 4.36 -15.25 15.92
CA THR A 2 4.53 -13.82 15.59
C THR A 2 4.41 -13.72 14.08
N GLU A 3 3.43 -12.98 13.58
CA GLU A 3 3.31 -12.74 12.14
C GLU A 3 4.52 -11.95 11.66
N LYS A 4 5.05 -12.31 10.49
CA LYS A 4 6.22 -11.65 9.92
C LYS A 4 5.79 -10.32 9.33
N ILE A 5 6.52 -9.26 9.65
CA ILE A 5 6.22 -7.91 9.18
C ILE A 5 7.11 -7.60 7.98
N ALA A 6 6.49 -7.20 6.88
CA ALA A 6 7.15 -6.68 5.69
C ALA A 6 6.90 -5.18 5.58
N VAL A 7 7.92 -4.44 5.15
CA VAL A 7 7.90 -2.98 5.02
C VAL A 7 8.41 -2.62 3.65
N PHE A 8 7.60 -1.85 2.93
CA PHE A 8 7.89 -1.45 1.56
C PHE A 8 7.75 0.06 1.42
N THR A 9 8.48 0.62 0.46
CA THR A 9 8.29 2.01 0.03
C THR A 9 7.88 2.04 -1.43
N GLY A 10 7.14 3.06 -1.81
CA GLY A 10 6.68 3.27 -3.18
C GLY A 10 6.31 4.72 -3.44
N LYS A 11 6.06 5.04 -4.71
CA LYS A 11 5.56 6.36 -5.12
C LYS A 11 4.16 6.24 -5.66
N LEU A 12 3.28 7.17 -5.32
CA LEU A 12 1.97 7.27 -5.93
C LEU A 12 2.09 7.54 -7.44
N ALA A 13 1.63 6.60 -8.26
CA ALA A 13 1.56 6.74 -9.72
C ALA A 13 0.52 7.79 -10.14
N GLU A 14 -0.51 7.96 -9.30
CA GLU A 14 -1.60 8.92 -9.41
C GLU A 14 -2.10 9.33 -8.02
N ALA A 15 -2.97 10.32 -7.92
CA ALA A 15 -3.54 10.72 -6.64
C ALA A 15 -4.37 9.57 -6.02
N GLY A 16 -4.39 9.48 -4.69
CA GLY A 16 -5.24 8.53 -3.99
C GLY A 16 -6.71 8.74 -4.32
N VAL A 17 -7.42 7.65 -4.60
CA VAL A 17 -8.83 7.70 -5.05
C VAL A 17 -9.74 7.13 -3.97
N LEU A 18 -10.60 7.96 -3.39
CA LEU A 18 -11.65 7.52 -2.48
C LEU A 18 -12.66 6.66 -3.22
N ASN A 19 -13.13 5.59 -2.58
CA ASN A 19 -14.18 4.75 -3.13
C ASN A 19 -15.55 5.38 -2.89
N GLU A 20 -16.33 5.59 -3.95
CA GLU A 20 -17.67 6.15 -3.88
C GLU A 20 -18.69 5.18 -3.25
N THR A 21 -18.46 3.88 -3.38
CA THR A 21 -19.41 2.82 -2.96
C THR A 21 -19.13 2.28 -1.56
N GLN A 22 -17.91 2.45 -1.06
CA GLN A 22 -17.49 2.04 0.28
C GLN A 22 -16.89 3.26 0.98
N PRO A 23 -17.70 3.99 1.78
CA PRO A 23 -17.24 5.14 2.53
C PRO A 23 -16.01 4.79 3.36
N LEU A 24 -15.02 5.69 3.40
CA LEU A 24 -13.77 5.53 4.14
C LEU A 24 -12.78 4.50 3.57
N SER A 25 -13.03 3.95 2.37
CA SER A 25 -12.00 3.18 1.66
C SER A 25 -11.35 4.00 0.55
N MET A 26 -10.10 3.68 0.25
CA MET A 26 -9.28 4.38 -0.73
C MET A 26 -8.40 3.40 -1.50
N ARG A 27 -8.17 3.73 -2.77
CA ARG A 27 -7.22 3.05 -3.62
C ARG A 27 -5.95 3.88 -3.75
N LEU A 28 -4.81 3.27 -3.46
CA LEU A 28 -3.49 3.83 -3.72
C LEU A 28 -2.79 2.99 -4.80
N HIS A 29 -2.42 3.62 -5.91
CA HIS A 29 -1.63 2.97 -6.95
C HIS A 29 -0.17 3.40 -6.80
N LEU A 30 0.68 2.44 -6.44
CA LEU A 30 2.09 2.68 -6.16
C LEU A 30 2.98 2.08 -7.25
N GLU A 31 4.04 2.80 -7.59
CA GLU A 31 5.11 2.40 -8.51
C GLU A 31 6.48 2.52 -7.84
N ASN A 32 7.52 1.96 -8.48
CA ASN A 32 8.90 1.97 -7.99
C ASN A 32 9.03 1.38 -6.58
N ILE A 33 8.42 0.21 -6.36
CA ILE A 33 8.36 -0.43 -5.05
C ILE A 33 9.75 -0.95 -4.64
N GLN A 34 10.13 -0.67 -3.40
CA GLN A 34 11.37 -1.15 -2.79
C GLN A 34 11.05 -1.78 -1.43
N ALA A 35 11.79 -2.82 -1.07
CA ALA A 35 11.68 -3.45 0.24
C ALA A 35 12.67 -2.81 1.23
N GLU A 36 12.15 -2.35 2.36
CA GLU A 36 12.97 -2.10 3.56
C GLU A 36 13.13 -3.38 4.38
N SER A 37 12.06 -4.19 4.45
CA SER A 37 12.04 -5.51 5.05
C SER A 37 11.09 -6.41 4.25
N ASP A 38 11.55 -7.57 3.82
CA ASP A 38 10.73 -8.49 3.02
C ASP A 38 11.07 -9.95 3.36
N PRO A 39 10.64 -10.44 4.54
CA PRO A 39 10.97 -11.78 5.01
C PRO A 39 10.32 -12.89 4.18
N GLU A 40 9.36 -12.56 3.33
CA GLU A 40 8.68 -13.47 2.40
C GLU A 40 9.17 -13.33 0.95
N SER A 41 10.08 -12.39 0.68
CA SER A 41 10.66 -12.14 -0.65
C SER A 41 9.61 -11.86 -1.74
N ILE A 42 8.58 -11.07 -1.41
CA ILE A 42 7.46 -10.75 -2.31
C ILE A 42 7.65 -9.47 -3.13
N VAL A 43 8.66 -8.64 -2.87
CA VAL A 43 8.92 -7.41 -3.64
C VAL A 43 9.02 -7.63 -5.16
N PRO A 44 9.53 -8.77 -5.70
CA PRO A 44 9.54 -9.01 -7.14
C PRO A 44 8.13 -9.07 -7.77
N LEU A 45 7.11 -9.41 -6.97
CA LEU A 45 5.70 -9.43 -7.41
C LEU A 45 5.18 -8.02 -7.70
N PHE A 46 5.82 -6.99 -7.15
CA PHE A 46 5.47 -5.58 -7.34
C PHE A 46 6.31 -4.88 -8.43
N SER A 47 6.95 -5.65 -9.31
CA SER A 47 7.79 -5.13 -10.40
C SER A 47 7.07 -4.16 -11.35
N HIS A 48 5.74 -4.29 -11.47
CA HIS A 48 4.88 -3.39 -12.25
C HIS A 48 4.09 -2.39 -11.39
N GLY A 49 4.47 -2.24 -10.11
CA GLY A 49 3.69 -1.51 -9.12
C GLY A 49 2.76 -2.41 -8.32
N VAL A 50 1.95 -1.79 -7.46
CA VAL A 50 0.97 -2.45 -6.60
C VAL A 50 -0.22 -1.52 -6.36
N ILE A 51 -1.42 -2.08 -6.27
CA ILE A 51 -2.63 -1.34 -5.88
C ILE A 51 -3.01 -1.73 -4.45
N LEU A 52 -2.97 -0.77 -3.54
CA LEU A 52 -3.41 -0.95 -2.16
C LEU A 52 -4.86 -0.51 -2.02
N ASN A 53 -5.71 -1.38 -1.48
CA ASN A 53 -7.10 -1.07 -1.19
C ASN A 53 -7.25 -0.95 0.32
N ILE A 54 -7.14 0.27 0.84
CA ILE A 54 -7.06 0.54 2.28
C ILE A 54 -8.32 1.21 2.80
N LEU A 55 -8.48 1.23 4.11
CA LEU A 55 -9.32 2.15 4.85
C LEU A 55 -8.52 3.42 5.19
N VAL A 56 -9.20 4.56 5.25
CA VAL A 56 -8.60 5.85 5.60
C VAL A 56 -7.95 5.82 6.99
N GLU A 57 -8.47 5.02 7.92
CA GLU A 57 -7.89 4.82 9.26
C GLU A 57 -6.52 4.14 9.26
N GLN A 58 -6.12 3.52 8.15
CA GLN A 58 -4.81 2.89 7.98
C GLN A 58 -3.76 3.89 7.47
N LEU A 59 -4.18 5.10 7.11
CA LEU A 59 -3.26 6.21 6.95
C LEU A 59 -2.83 6.68 8.34
N GLU A 60 -1.55 6.96 8.50
CA GLU A 60 -1.08 7.68 9.67
C GLU A 60 -1.87 9.00 9.80
N GLU A 61 -2.32 9.34 11.02
CA GLU A 61 -3.16 10.52 11.29
C GLU A 61 -2.55 11.83 10.77
N SER A 62 -1.23 11.85 10.61
CA SER A 62 -0.43 12.97 10.11
C SER A 62 -0.62 13.24 8.62
N ILE A 63 -1.13 12.30 7.81
CA ILE A 63 -1.23 12.43 6.35
C ILE A 63 -2.59 13.02 5.96
N PRO A 64 -2.65 14.28 5.51
CA PRO A 64 -3.87 14.82 4.93
C PRO A 64 -4.15 14.12 3.60
N LEU A 65 -5.41 13.80 3.30
CA LEU A 65 -5.77 13.22 1.99
C LEU A 65 -5.31 14.09 0.80
N SER A 66 -5.20 15.41 1.00
CA SER A 66 -4.69 16.34 0.01
C SER A 66 -3.20 16.13 -0.32
N HIS A 67 -2.42 15.43 0.50
CA HIS A 67 -1.00 15.12 0.26
C HIS A 67 -0.81 13.88 -0.61
N LEU A 68 -1.81 13.02 -0.75
CA LEU A 68 -1.78 11.80 -1.54
C LEU A 68 -1.91 12.11 -3.04
N LYS A 69 -0.94 12.85 -3.57
CA LYS A 69 -0.84 13.27 -4.96
C LYS A 69 0.10 12.35 -5.72
N LYS A 70 0.05 12.41 -7.06
CA LYS A 70 1.06 11.76 -7.89
C LYS A 70 2.47 12.17 -7.47
N GLY A 71 3.35 11.19 -7.31
CA GLY A 71 4.76 11.34 -6.95
C GLY A 71 5.04 11.33 -5.46
N THR A 72 4.03 11.46 -4.60
CA THR A 72 4.18 11.33 -3.14
C THR A 72 4.76 9.96 -2.81
N LYS A 73 5.81 9.94 -2.01
CA LYS A 73 6.40 8.70 -1.52
C LYS A 73 5.67 8.28 -0.26
N VAL A 74 5.42 6.99 -0.17
CA VAL A 74 4.83 6.39 1.01
C VAL A 74 5.61 5.16 1.43
N ARG A 75 5.59 4.88 2.72
CA ARG A 75 5.95 3.61 3.32
C ARG A 75 4.68 2.87 3.68
N PHE A 76 4.64 1.56 3.46
CA PHE A 76 3.52 0.72 3.86
C PHE A 76 4.00 -0.55 4.56
N THR A 77 3.31 -0.88 5.64
CA THR A 77 3.59 -2.05 6.48
C THR A 77 2.55 -3.12 6.20
N VAL A 78 3.02 -4.34 5.95
CA VAL A 78 2.20 -5.50 5.62
C VAL A 78 2.48 -6.63 6.60
N VAL A 79 1.43 -7.32 7.03
CA VAL A 79 1.51 -8.46 7.93
C VAL A 79 1.37 -9.76 7.17
N GLY A 80 2.34 -10.66 7.39
CA GLY A 80 2.39 -11.97 6.76
C GLY A 80 2.49 -11.89 5.24
N LEU A 81 1.98 -12.93 4.59
CA LEU A 81 1.82 -12.95 3.14
C LEU A 81 0.44 -12.36 2.81
N PRO A 82 0.34 -11.15 2.23
CA PRO A 82 -0.94 -10.53 1.97
C PRO A 82 -1.73 -11.31 0.91
N PRO A 83 -3.07 -11.36 1.02
CA PRO A 83 -3.90 -11.80 -0.09
C PRO A 83 -3.76 -10.81 -1.24
N MET A 84 -3.41 -11.34 -2.41
CA MET A 84 -3.16 -10.56 -3.62
C MET A 84 -3.90 -11.12 -4.83
N THR A 85 -4.30 -10.26 -5.75
CA THR A 85 -4.83 -10.68 -7.06
C THR A 85 -3.71 -11.09 -8.02
N MET A 86 -4.03 -11.94 -8.99
CA MET A 86 -3.11 -12.34 -10.08
C MET A 86 -3.04 -11.31 -11.22
N SER A 87 -3.38 -10.04 -10.96
CA SER A 87 -3.38 -8.96 -11.95
C SER A 87 -2.02 -8.27 -12.02
N ILE A 88 -1.82 -7.44 -13.04
CA ILE A 88 -0.62 -6.61 -13.22
C ILE A 88 -1.07 -5.14 -13.33
N PRO A 89 -0.82 -4.29 -12.32
CA PRO A 89 -0.24 -4.62 -11.01
C PRO A 89 -1.19 -5.47 -10.13
N PRO A 90 -0.66 -6.22 -9.14
CA PRO A 90 -1.48 -6.94 -8.17
C PRO A 90 -2.19 -5.96 -7.23
N HIS A 91 -3.37 -6.35 -6.76
CA HIS A 91 -4.11 -5.66 -5.71
C HIS A 91 -3.85 -6.33 -4.37
N VAL A 92 -3.44 -5.57 -3.36
CA VAL A 92 -3.32 -5.99 -1.96
C VAL A 92 -4.60 -5.61 -1.21
N GLY A 93 -5.13 -6.56 -0.45
CA GLY A 93 -6.27 -6.32 0.44
C GLY A 93 -5.88 -5.54 1.69
N GLY A 94 -6.69 -4.54 2.06
CA GLY A 94 -6.44 -3.64 3.19
C GLY A 94 -6.26 -4.36 4.52
N GLN A 95 -6.90 -5.51 4.73
CA GLN A 95 -6.77 -6.27 5.98
C GLN A 95 -5.34 -6.76 6.29
N ALA A 96 -4.47 -6.84 5.28
CA ALA A 96 -3.07 -7.21 5.47
C ALA A 96 -2.15 -5.99 5.63
N ILE A 97 -2.67 -4.78 5.41
CA ILE A 97 -1.93 -3.53 5.55
C ILE A 97 -2.15 -3.04 6.98
N GLU A 98 -1.09 -2.75 7.71
CA GLU A 98 -1.22 -2.18 9.05
C GLU A 98 -1.21 -0.66 9.03
N LEU A 99 -0.30 -0.08 8.25
CA LEU A 99 -0.04 1.35 8.29
C LEU A 99 0.52 1.85 6.96
N ILE A 100 0.12 3.07 6.60
CA ILE A 100 0.67 3.85 5.49
C ILE A 100 1.21 5.19 6.05
N GLU A 101 2.45 5.51 5.72
CA GLU A 101 3.18 6.71 6.17
C GLU A 101 3.69 7.51 4.96
N GLU A 102 3.71 8.84 5.02
CA GLU A 102 4.35 9.71 4.00
C GLU A 102 5.85 9.88 4.35
N ILE A 103 6.76 9.80 3.36
CA ILE A 103 8.22 9.84 3.58
C ILE A 103 9.00 10.72 2.57
#